data_AF-A0A5C7JD29-F1
#
_entry.id   AF-A0A5C7JD29-F1
#
_cell.length_a   1.000
_cell.length_b   1.000
_cell.length_c   1.000
_cell.angle_alpha   90.00
_cell.angle_beta   90.00
_cell.angle_gamma   90.00
#
_symmetry.space_group_name_H-M   'P 1'
#
loop_
_entity.id
_entity.type
_entity.pdbx_description
1 polymer ?
#
loop_
_entity_poly.entity_id
_entity_poly.type
_entity_poly.pdbx_seq_one_letter_code
_entity_poly.pdbx_strand_id
1 'polypeptide(L)' 'MGRPHPQRSAPRHEHDRLPAGSYRVQRGDTLYSIAFRNGMDYRDLAAANGIKSPYTILVGQVILLDAKPA' A
#
# COMPACT_ATOMS: atom_id res chain seq x y z
N MET A 1 46.96 12.10 -7.03
CA MET A 1 45.67 12.82 -7.22
C MET A 1 44.63 11.83 -7.71
N GLY A 2 43.96 11.12 -6.80
CA GLY A 2 42.87 10.20 -7.13
C GLY A 2 41.53 10.92 -7.00
N ARG A 3 40.79 11.06 -8.11
CA ARG A 3 39.39 11.44 -8.06
C ARG A 3 38.54 10.17 -8.24
N PRO A 4 37.69 9.81 -7.28
CA PRO A 4 36.86 8.63 -7.37
C PRO A 4 35.71 8.81 -8.37
N HIS A 5 35.35 7.70 -9.00
CA HIS A 5 34.22 7.54 -9.91
C HIS A 5 32.88 7.82 -9.19
N PRO A 6 31.96 8.63 -9.76
CA PRO A 6 30.56 8.61 -9.32
C PRO A 6 29.89 7.34 -9.87
N GLN A 7 29.91 6.29 -9.05
CA GLN A 7 28.98 5.18 -9.18
C GLN A 7 27.58 5.70 -8.82
N ARG A 8 26.70 5.90 -9.80
CA ARG A 8 25.26 5.92 -9.53
C ARG A 8 24.64 4.73 -10.25
N SER A 9 24.81 3.59 -9.60
CA SER A 9 24.22 2.31 -9.94
C SER A 9 22.71 2.44 -10.20
N ALA A 10 22.26 1.63 -11.15
CA ALA A 10 20.90 1.29 -11.55
C ALA A 10 19.87 1.14 -10.37
N PRO A 11 18.55 1.17 -10.65
CA PRO A 11 17.49 1.48 -9.69
C PRO A 11 17.42 0.46 -8.57
N ARG A 12 17.50 0.94 -7.32
CA ARG A 12 17.46 0.10 -6.12
C ARG A 12 16.01 -0.25 -5.75
N HIS A 13 15.65 -1.50 -6.04
CA HIS A 13 14.52 -2.27 -5.50
C HIS A 13 13.11 -1.84 -5.95
N GLU A 14 12.69 -2.26 -7.15
CA GLU A 14 11.29 -2.21 -7.61
C GLU A 14 10.54 -3.55 -7.49
N HIS A 15 11.17 -4.63 -7.06
CA HIS A 15 10.58 -5.99 -7.16
C HIS A 15 10.02 -6.60 -5.86
N ASP A 16 10.05 -5.89 -4.73
CA ASP A 16 9.36 -6.32 -3.48
C ASP A 16 8.66 -5.16 -2.77
N ARG A 17 8.52 -4.03 -3.47
CA ARG A 17 7.68 -2.94 -2.99
C ARG A 17 6.33 -3.20 -3.62
N LEU A 18 5.38 -3.63 -2.79
CA LEU A 18 3.97 -3.38 -3.03
C LEU A 18 3.83 -2.04 -3.79
N PRO A 19 3.06 -1.97 -4.90
CA PRO A 19 2.90 -0.75 -5.67
C PRO A 19 2.78 0.44 -4.73
N ALA A 20 3.52 1.53 -5.00
CA ALA A 20 3.49 2.71 -4.14
C ALA A 20 2.03 3.08 -3.83
N GLY A 21 1.67 3.05 -2.55
CA GLY A 21 0.26 3.12 -2.14
C GLY A 21 -0.47 1.77 -2.15
N SER A 22 0.14 0.70 -1.62
CA SER A 22 -0.58 -0.53 -1.27
C SER A 22 -0.07 -1.15 0.03
N TYR A 23 -0.96 -1.85 0.72
CA TYR A 23 -0.77 -2.36 2.07
C TYR A 23 -1.17 -3.82 2.14
N ARG A 24 -0.30 -4.66 2.72
CA ARG A 24 -0.62 -6.05 2.98
C ARG A 24 -1.22 -6.18 4.38
N VAL A 25 -2.47 -6.63 4.43
CA VAL A 25 -3.24 -6.83 5.67
C VAL A 25 -2.49 -7.78 6.59
N GLN A 26 -2.27 -7.36 7.83
CA GLN A 26 -1.67 -8.17 8.87
C GLN A 26 -2.73 -8.67 9.84
N ARG A 27 -2.34 -9.67 10.65
CA ARG A 27 -3.23 -10.21 11.67
C ARG A 27 -3.59 -9.12 12.68
N GLY A 28 -4.90 -8.89 12.85
CA GLY A 28 -5.42 -7.85 13.74
C GLY A 28 -5.71 -6.52 13.05
N ASP A 29 -5.36 -6.37 11.77
CA ASP A 29 -5.83 -5.22 11.01
C ASP A 29 -7.30 -5.37 10.62
N THR A 30 -7.96 -4.22 10.54
CA THR A 30 -9.29 -4.09 9.95
C THR A 30 -9.21 -3.06 8.84
N LEU A 31 -10.18 -3.09 7.92
CA LEU A 31 -10.23 -2.09 6.85
C LEU A 31 -10.30 -0.67 7.43
N TYR A 32 -11.01 -0.52 8.54
CA TYR A 32 -11.10 0.72 9.30
C TYR A 32 -9.73 1.16 9.85
N SER A 33 -8.99 0.28 10.53
CA SER A 33 -7.67 0.62 11.09
C SER A 33 -6.66 0.98 10.00
N ILE A 34 -6.70 0.29 8.85
CA ILE A 34 -5.83 0.59 7.71
C ILE A 34 -6.19 1.95 7.10
N ALA A 35 -7.47 2.20 6.84
CA ALA A 35 -7.92 3.47 6.30
C ALA A 35 -7.56 4.65 7.23
N PHE A 36 -7.88 4.52 8.53
CA PHE A 36 -7.60 5.53 9.55
C PHE A 36 -6.10 5.86 9.67
N ARG A 37 -5.23 4.84 9.69
CA ARG A 37 -3.77 5.04 9.74
C ARG A 37 -3.21 5.77 8.52
N ASN A 38 -3.91 5.70 7.40
CA ASN A 38 -3.52 6.35 6.15
C ASN A 38 -4.35 7.62 5.85
N GLY A 39 -5.20 8.07 6.79
CA GLY A 39 -6.04 9.26 6.61
C GLY A 39 -7.09 9.13 5.51
N MET A 40 -7.52 7.91 5.20
CA MET A 40 -8.53 7.62 4.18
C MET A 40 -9.87 7.24 4.81
N ASP A 41 -10.96 7.41 4.06
CA ASP A 41 -12.24 6.84 4.40
C ASP A 41 -12.26 5.34 4.06
N TYR A 42 -12.72 4.51 5.00
CA TYR A 42 -12.77 3.07 4.82
C TYR A 42 -13.77 2.64 3.73
N ARG A 43 -14.80 3.44 3.45
CA ARG A 43 -15.81 3.18 2.41
C ARG A 43 -15.23 3.45 1.03
N ASP A 44 -14.46 4.53 0.88
CA ASP A 44 -13.73 4.81 -0.36
C ASP A 44 -12.66 3.75 -0.61
N LEU A 45 -11.91 3.39 0.44
CA LEU A 45 -10.94 2.30 0.39
C LEU A 45 -11.60 0.97 0.03
N ALA A 46 -12.79 0.69 0.59
CA ALA A 46 -13.57 -0.49 0.28
C ALA A 46 -14.01 -0.49 -1.20
N ALA A 47 -14.57 0.62 -1.67
CA ALA A 47 -15.04 0.77 -3.04
C ALA A 47 -13.91 0.58 -4.06
N ALA A 48 -12.75 1.21 -3.83
CA ALA A 48 -11.57 1.09 -4.68
C ALA A 48 -10.99 -0.33 -4.72
N ASN A 49 -11.17 -1.11 -3.65
CA ASN A 49 -10.69 -2.49 -3.56
C ASN A 49 -11.78 -3.54 -3.79
N GLY A 50 -12.99 -3.13 -4.18
CA GLY A 50 -14.12 -4.05 -4.41
C GLY A 50 -14.61 -4.76 -3.15
N ILE A 51 -14.30 -4.25 -1.96
CA ILE A 51 -14.69 -4.82 -0.67
C ILE A 51 -16.12 -4.37 -0.36
N LYS A 52 -17.03 -5.34 -0.23
CA LYS A 52 -18.43 -5.06 0.12
C LYS A 52 -18.66 -5.27 1.60
N SER A 53 -19.72 -4.64 2.14
CA SER A 53 -20.24 -4.97 3.47
C SER A 53 -20.37 -6.50 3.60
N PRO A 54 -19.85 -7.11 4.68
CA PRO A 54 -19.48 -6.53 5.98
C PRO A 54 -18.04 -6.00 6.11
N TYR A 55 -17.36 -5.66 5.01
CA TYR A 55 -16.00 -5.11 4.97
C TYR A 55 -14.92 -6.06 5.49
N THR A 56 -15.14 -7.36 5.30
CA THR A 56 -14.18 -8.40 5.68
C THR A 56 -12.94 -8.33 4.80
N ILE A 57 -11.78 -8.31 5.46
CA ILE A 57 -10.46 -8.42 4.83
C ILE A 57 -9.72 -9.62 5.42
N LEU A 58 -8.87 -10.24 4.62
CA LEU A 58 -8.10 -11.43 5.03
C LEU A 58 -6.63 -11.07 5.26
N VAL A 59 -6.00 -11.74 6.22
CA VAL A 59 -4.55 -11.60 6.44
C VAL A 59 -3.80 -12.02 5.17
N GLY A 60 -2.87 -11.18 4.74
CA GLY A 60 -2.11 -11.36 3.51
C GLY A 60 -2.78 -10.75 2.27
N GLN A 61 -4.03 -10.31 2.35
CA GLN A 61 -4.70 -9.55 1.30
C GLN A 61 -3.94 -8.24 1.04
N VAL A 62 -3.83 -7.85 -0.22
CA VAL A 62 -3.25 -6.56 -0.61
C VAL A 62 -4.39 -5.57 -0.81
N ILE A 63 -4.27 -4.44 -0.14
CA ILE A 63 -5.19 -3.31 -0.21
C ILE A 63 -4.48 -2.17 -0.93
N LEU A 64 -5.06 -1.68 -2.02
CA LEU A 64 -4.62 -0.50 -2.72
C LEU A 64 -5.01 0.74 -1.90
N LEU A 65 -4.01 1.46 -1.42
CA LEU A 65 -4.13 2.73 -0.71
C LEU A 65 -4.12 3.93 -1.66
N ASP A 66 -3.77 3.78 -2.95
CA ASP A 66 -3.91 4.83 -3.98
C ASP A 66 -5.35 4.91 -4.50
N ALA A 67 -6.32 4.82 -3.60
CA ALA A 67 -7.73 5.00 -3.91
C ALA A 67 -7.99 6.49 -4.09
N LYS A 68 -7.56 7.09 -5.22
CA LYS A 68 -8.08 8.39 -5.61
C LYS A 68 -9.59 8.23 -5.82
N PRO A 69 -10.44 8.98 -5.08
CA PRO A 69 -11.84 9.04 -5.44
C PRO A 69 -11.92 9.62 -6.87
N ALA A 70 -12.60 8.89 -7.74
CA ALA A 70 -12.90 9.32 -9.11
C ALA A 70 -13.89 10.49 -9.11
#